data_AF-A0A1G8CJV3-F1
#
_entry.id   AF-A0A1G8CJV3-F1
#
_cell.length_a   1.000
_cell.length_b   1.000
_cell.length_c   1.000
_cell.angle_alpha   90.00
_cell.angle_beta   90.00
_cell.angle_gamma   90.00
#
_symmetry.space_group_name_H-M   'P 1'
#
loop_
_entity.id
_entity.type
_entity.pdbx_description
1 polymer ?
#
loop_
_entity_poly.entity_id
_entity_poly.type
_entity_poly.pdbx_seq_one_letter_code
_entity_poly.pdbx_strand_id
1 'polypeptide(L)'
;MLGKKLGQNDFTLTAIVSAIESDHLLVSVNNIHLKVNGCELDDVMVGSNVLIKCTYDYKDKQPVLDANSFELYEGNEDLVGKIEGVVTQVDYKGDESNPWASVLLTTKYKSKSSGDNVTSSIVKFNMSKSSLDTINFDIREGDVLGVMLHKTNVEENLVLKVNKVFNHIPKQVLDYYNSAAYRKDRGLAL
;
A
#
# COMPACT_ATOMS: atom_id res chain seq x y z
N MET A 1 -15.46 20.61 10.45
CA MET A 1 -14.25 19.75 10.41
C MET A 1 -14.41 18.81 9.23
N LEU A 2 -13.52 18.82 8.23
CA LEU A 2 -13.41 17.69 7.31
C LEU A 2 -13.12 16.47 8.19
N GLY A 3 -14.08 15.55 8.30
CA GLY A 3 -13.83 14.27 8.96
C GLY A 3 -12.56 13.70 8.35
N LYS A 4 -11.56 13.37 9.18
CA LYS A 4 -10.25 12.89 8.71
C LYS A 4 -10.52 11.76 7.70
N LYS A 5 -10.33 12.03 6.41
CA LYS A 5 -10.59 11.09 5.34
C LYS A 5 -9.75 9.85 5.62
N LEU A 6 -10.40 8.70 5.76
CA LEU A 6 -9.69 7.43 5.83
C LEU A 6 -9.10 7.13 4.45
N GLY A 7 -7.88 6.60 4.47
CA GLY A 7 -7.18 6.14 3.29
C GLY A 7 -7.73 4.82 2.75
N GLN A 8 -7.04 4.28 1.74
CA GLN A 8 -7.31 2.97 1.15
C GLN A 8 -6.09 2.09 1.37
N ASN A 9 -6.29 0.80 1.62
CA ASN A 9 -5.23 -0.21 1.72
C ASN A 9 -5.74 -1.54 1.16
N ASP A 10 -5.98 -1.56 -0.14
CA ASP A 10 -6.65 -2.68 -0.80
C ASP A 10 -5.66 -3.38 -1.72
N PHE A 11 -5.34 -4.63 -1.40
CA PHE A 11 -4.45 -5.48 -2.20
C PHE A 11 -5.19 -6.72 -2.70
N THR A 12 -4.82 -7.16 -3.89
CA THR A 12 -5.19 -8.46 -4.44
C THR A 12 -3.91 -9.24 -4.70
N LEU A 13 -3.82 -10.38 -4.04
CA LEU A 13 -2.73 -11.32 -4.12
C LEU A 13 -3.23 -12.57 -4.85
N THR A 14 -2.48 -13.02 -5.82
CA THR A 14 -2.63 -14.31 -6.49
C THR A 14 -1.31 -15.03 -6.33
N ALA A 15 -1.33 -16.22 -5.73
CA ALA A 15 -0.12 -16.85 -5.22
C ALA A 15 -0.27 -18.37 -5.14
N ILE A 16 0.86 -19.07 -4.99
CA ILE A 16 0.89 -20.50 -4.72
C ILE A 16 1.12 -20.70 -3.22
N VAL A 17 0.33 -21.54 -2.56
CA VAL A 17 0.57 -21.91 -1.16
C VAL A 17 1.88 -22.69 -1.05
N SER A 18 2.85 -22.14 -0.33
CA SER A 18 4.18 -22.74 -0.14
C SER A 18 4.29 -23.51 1.17
N ALA A 19 3.63 -23.04 2.22
CA ALA A 19 3.47 -23.76 3.49
C ALA A 19 2.19 -23.33 4.20
N ILE A 20 1.69 -24.20 5.07
CA ILE A 20 0.50 -23.97 5.89
C ILE A 20 0.96 -24.05 7.35
N GLU A 21 0.76 -22.96 8.08
CA GLU A 21 1.02 -22.90 9.52
C GLU A 21 -0.31 -22.77 10.28
N SER A 22 -0.28 -22.98 11.60
CA SER A 22 -1.50 -23.03 12.42
C SER A 22 -2.30 -21.72 12.46
N ASP A 23 -1.63 -20.58 12.22
CA ASP A 23 -2.18 -19.23 12.35
C ASP A 23 -2.04 -18.39 11.08
N HIS A 24 -1.36 -18.88 10.04
CA HIS A 24 -1.14 -18.16 8.79
C HIS A 24 -0.76 -19.07 7.63
N LEU A 25 -0.87 -18.53 6.41
CA LEU A 25 -0.34 -19.14 5.19
C LEU A 25 0.99 -18.49 4.82
N LEU A 26 1.93 -19.30 4.35
CA LEU A 26 3.06 -18.82 3.59
C LEU A 26 2.78 -19.07 2.11
N VAL A 27 2.69 -18.01 1.33
CA VAL A 27 2.48 -18.11 -0.11
C VAL A 27 3.73 -17.66 -0.86
N SER A 28 3.97 -18.23 -2.03
CA SER A 28 4.99 -17.78 -2.97
C SER A 28 4.34 -16.99 -4.09
N VAL A 29 5.01 -15.91 -4.47
CA VAL A 29 4.68 -15.09 -5.63
C VAL A 29 5.96 -14.87 -6.42
N ASN A 30 6.17 -15.60 -7.52
CA ASN A 30 7.42 -15.58 -8.29
C ASN A 30 8.68 -15.73 -7.41
N ASN A 31 8.72 -16.75 -6.54
CA ASN A 31 9.81 -17.03 -5.58
C ASN A 31 9.94 -16.05 -4.41
N ILE A 32 8.99 -15.12 -4.22
CA ILE A 32 8.94 -14.25 -3.04
C ILE A 32 7.94 -14.85 -2.05
N HIS A 33 8.41 -15.20 -0.86
CA HIS A 33 7.54 -15.75 0.19
C HIS A 33 6.89 -14.63 0.99
N LEU A 34 5.57 -14.68 1.12
CA LEU A 34 4.75 -13.71 1.84
C LEU A 34 3.95 -14.40 2.93
N LYS A 35 3.93 -13.79 4.11
CA LYS A 35 3.06 -14.18 5.22
C LYS A 35 1.67 -13.58 5.02
N VAL A 36 0.66 -14.44 5.08
CA VAL A 36 -0.76 -14.06 4.98
C VAL A 36 -1.52 -14.55 6.21
N ASN A 37 -2.01 -13.61 7.02
CA ASN A 37 -2.83 -13.90 8.19
C ASN A 37 -4.33 -13.94 7.84
N GLY A 38 -5.14 -14.58 8.68
CA GLY A 38 -6.60 -14.46 8.61
C GLY A 38 -7.24 -15.23 7.45
N CYS A 39 -6.56 -16.23 6.89
CA CYS A 39 -7.13 -17.12 5.89
C CYS A 39 -7.92 -18.26 6.56
N GLU A 40 -9.04 -18.65 5.95
CA GLU A 40 -9.67 -19.94 6.24
C GLU A 40 -8.76 -21.04 5.65
N LEU A 41 -8.32 -21.97 6.50
CA LEU A 41 -7.33 -22.99 6.14
C LEU A 41 -7.96 -24.33 5.74
N ASP A 42 -9.28 -24.43 5.86
CA ASP A 42 -10.03 -25.62 5.49
C ASP A 42 -9.93 -25.82 3.96
N ASP A 43 -9.62 -27.05 3.53
CA ASP A 43 -9.48 -27.46 2.13
C ASP A 43 -8.30 -26.86 1.33
N VAL A 44 -7.38 -26.15 1.97
CA VAL A 44 -6.16 -25.62 1.33
C VAL A 44 -5.01 -26.62 1.44
N MET A 45 -4.30 -26.88 0.34
CA MET A 45 -3.09 -27.71 0.32
C MET A 45 -1.88 -26.92 -0.19
N VAL A 46 -0.68 -27.33 0.23
CA VAL A 46 0.57 -26.84 -0.38
C VAL A 46 0.53 -27.10 -1.90
N GLY A 47 0.86 -26.09 -2.70
CA GLY A 47 0.74 -26.11 -4.15
C GLY A 47 -0.58 -25.56 -4.68
N SER A 48 -1.56 -25.26 -3.82
CA SER A 48 -2.83 -24.66 -4.25
C SER A 48 -2.61 -23.24 -4.74
N ASN A 49 -3.24 -22.89 -5.86
CA ASN A 49 -3.32 -21.51 -6.32
C ASN A 49 -4.47 -20.81 -5.61
N VAL A 50 -4.20 -19.62 -5.07
CA VAL A 50 -5.13 -18.87 -4.23
C VAL A 50 -5.26 -17.43 -4.71
N LEU A 51 -6.45 -16.87 -4.55
CA LEU A 51 -6.72 -15.45 -4.67
C LEU A 51 -7.12 -14.90 -3.30
N ILE A 52 -6.43 -13.85 -2.88
CA ILE A 52 -6.59 -13.26 -1.56
C ILE A 52 -6.79 -11.76 -1.72
N LYS A 53 -7.93 -11.25 -1.24
CA LYS A 53 -8.11 -9.80 -1.04
C LYS A 53 -7.63 -9.50 0.36
N CYS A 54 -6.68 -8.59 0.48
CA CYS A 54 -5.96 -8.36 1.73
C CYS A 54 -5.61 -6.88 1.91
N THR A 55 -5.15 -6.55 3.12
CA THR A 55 -4.44 -5.30 3.42
C THR A 55 -2.95 -5.58 3.52
N TYR A 56 -2.12 -4.58 3.21
CA TYR A 56 -0.66 -4.70 3.26
C TYR A 56 -0.09 -3.87 4.40
N ASP A 57 0.88 -4.45 5.12
CA ASP A 57 1.70 -3.74 6.09
C ASP A 57 3.18 -4.10 5.93
N TYR A 58 4.05 -3.11 6.07
CA TYR A 58 5.50 -3.27 6.05
C TYR A 58 6.02 -3.06 7.47
N LYS A 59 6.24 -4.16 8.18
CA LYS A 59 6.63 -4.18 9.59
C LYS A 59 7.87 -5.04 9.77
N ASP A 60 8.79 -4.60 10.62
CA ASP A 60 10.04 -5.33 10.91
C ASP A 60 10.84 -5.71 9.65
N LYS A 61 10.79 -4.83 8.65
CA LYS A 61 11.41 -4.97 7.32
C LYS A 61 10.83 -6.11 6.46
N GLN A 62 9.64 -6.59 6.77
CA GLN A 62 8.95 -7.64 6.02
C GLN A 62 7.53 -7.22 5.63
N PRO A 63 7.05 -7.67 4.46
CA PRO A 63 5.64 -7.53 4.10
C PRO A 63 4.78 -8.51 4.89
N VAL A 64 3.69 -8.01 5.45
CA VAL A 64 2.64 -8.80 6.11
C VAL A 64 1.33 -8.48 5.42
N LEU A 65 0.58 -9.52 5.06
CA LEU A 65 -0.74 -9.40 4.46
C LEU A 65 -1.79 -9.91 5.44
N ASP A 66 -2.86 -9.15 5.64
CA ASP A 66 -4.03 -9.61 6.41
C ASP A 66 -5.19 -9.83 5.44
N ALA A 67 -5.67 -11.08 5.36
CA ALA A 67 -6.74 -11.45 4.46
C ALA A 67 -8.08 -10.89 4.93
N ASN A 68 -8.85 -10.41 3.96
CA ASN A 68 -10.25 -10.01 4.09
C ASN A 68 -11.19 -11.01 3.38
N SER A 69 -10.70 -11.68 2.34
CA SER A 69 -11.35 -12.81 1.70
C SER A 69 -10.32 -13.72 1.06
N PHE A 70 -10.69 -14.98 0.92
CA PHE A 70 -9.84 -16.03 0.40
C PHE A 70 -10.66 -16.93 -0.54
N GLU A 71 -10.09 -17.34 -1.66
CA GLU A 71 -10.67 -18.33 -2.56
C GLU A 71 -9.58 -19.10 -3.32
N LEU A 72 -9.88 -20.34 -3.73
CA LEU A 72 -9.07 -21.07 -4.69
C LEU A 72 -9.25 -20.44 -6.07
N TYR A 73 -8.15 -20.27 -6.79
CA TYR A 73 -8.17 -19.54 -8.06
C TYR A 73 -7.13 -20.11 -9.03
N GLU A 74 -7.50 -20.29 -10.29
CA GLU A 74 -6.56 -20.67 -11.34
C GLU A 74 -6.13 -19.43 -12.13
N GLY A 75 -4.91 -18.96 -11.91
CA GLY A 75 -4.31 -17.88 -12.68
C GLY A 75 -2.87 -17.60 -12.29
N ASN A 76 -2.31 -16.54 -12.88
CA ASN A 76 -0.90 -16.20 -12.69
C ASN A 76 -0.63 -15.53 -11.34
N GLU A 77 0.55 -15.78 -10.79
CA GLU A 77 1.00 -15.17 -9.53
C GLU A 77 1.22 -13.65 -9.67
N ASP A 78 0.39 -12.86 -9.00
CA ASP A 78 0.47 -11.40 -8.98
C ASP A 78 0.22 -10.79 -7.59
N LEU A 79 0.74 -9.58 -7.36
CA LEU A 79 0.38 -8.75 -6.24
C LEU A 79 0.18 -7.32 -6.73
N VAL A 80 -1.07 -6.87 -6.66
CA VAL A 80 -1.50 -5.53 -7.08
C VAL A 80 -2.18 -4.85 -5.91
N GLY A 81 -1.90 -3.57 -5.73
CA GLY A 81 -2.41 -2.79 -4.61
C GLY A 81 -2.95 -1.43 -5.01
N LYS A 82 -3.88 -0.91 -4.24
CA LYS A 82 -4.34 0.47 -4.27
C LYS A 82 -4.24 1.04 -2.87
N ILE A 83 -3.40 2.06 -2.72
CA ILE A 83 -3.09 2.67 -1.43
C ILE A 83 -3.33 4.17 -1.50
N GLU A 84 -3.91 4.72 -0.44
CA GLU A 84 -4.00 6.17 -0.24
C GLU A 84 -3.65 6.48 1.22
N GLY A 85 -2.75 7.43 1.46
CA GLY A 85 -2.35 7.81 2.81
C GLY A 85 -1.39 8.99 2.82
N VAL A 86 -0.71 9.17 3.95
CA VAL A 86 0.22 10.29 4.17
C VAL A 86 1.64 9.80 3.98
N VAL A 87 2.41 10.50 3.15
CA VAL A 87 3.84 10.25 2.96
C VAL A 87 4.58 10.57 4.25
N THR A 88 5.33 9.61 4.77
CA THR A 88 6.13 9.76 6.00
C THR A 88 7.62 9.81 5.74
N GLN A 89 8.08 9.32 4.59
CA GLN A 89 9.47 9.41 4.17
C GLN A 89 9.60 9.36 2.65
N VAL A 90 10.54 10.11 2.10
CA VAL A 90 10.93 10.07 0.69
C VAL A 90 12.45 10.06 0.61
N ASP A 91 13.01 9.00 0.04
CA ASP A 91 14.45 8.89 -0.24
C ASP A 91 14.68 8.93 -1.75
N TYR A 92 15.13 10.07 -2.26
CA TYR A 92 15.53 10.22 -3.67
C TYR A 92 16.84 9.48 -3.94
N LYS A 93 16.87 8.75 -5.05
CA LYS A 93 17.94 7.86 -5.47
C LYS A 93 18.09 7.89 -6.99
N GLY A 94 19.15 7.25 -7.49
CA GLY A 94 19.50 7.27 -8.90
C GLY A 94 20.32 8.51 -9.27
N ASP A 95 20.44 8.74 -10.57
CA ASP A 95 21.14 9.87 -11.17
C ASP A 95 20.17 10.76 -11.97
N GLU A 96 20.68 11.82 -12.60
CA GLU A 96 19.87 12.74 -13.42
C GLU A 96 19.18 12.05 -14.60
N SER A 97 19.77 10.98 -15.14
CA SER A 97 19.22 10.27 -16.29
C SER A 97 18.05 9.37 -15.90
N ASN A 98 18.19 8.69 -14.76
CA ASN A 98 17.25 7.71 -14.24
C ASN A 98 16.98 7.89 -12.74
N PRO A 99 16.34 9.01 -12.34
CA PRO A 99 15.99 9.26 -10.95
C PRO A 99 14.84 8.35 -10.52
N TRP A 100 14.84 7.94 -9.25
CA TRP A 100 13.76 7.21 -8.62
C TRP A 100 13.68 7.56 -7.13
N ALA A 101 12.57 7.25 -6.47
CA ALA A 101 12.41 7.49 -5.04
C ALA A 101 11.89 6.24 -4.33
N SER A 102 12.42 5.96 -3.14
CA SER A 102 11.81 5.02 -2.19
C SER A 102 10.90 5.83 -1.27
N VAL A 103 9.64 5.41 -1.14
CA VAL A 103 8.62 6.16 -0.39
C VAL A 103 8.05 5.26 0.70
N LEU A 104 7.89 5.82 1.91
CA LEU A 104 7.07 5.26 2.96
C LEU A 104 5.78 6.08 3.09
N LEU A 105 4.67 5.36 3.18
CA LEU A 105 3.35 5.93 3.31
C LEU A 105 2.63 5.28 4.49
N THR A 106 2.06 6.09 5.36
CA THR A 106 1.18 5.63 6.44
C THR A 106 -0.26 5.85 6.04
N THR A 107 -1.03 4.77 6.00
CA THR A 107 -2.46 4.81 5.71
C THR A 107 -3.25 4.50 6.97
N LYS A 108 -4.33 5.23 7.20
CA LYS A 108 -5.33 4.92 8.24
C LYS A 108 -6.61 4.52 7.57
N TYR A 109 -7.11 3.35 7.86
CA TYR A 109 -8.27 2.76 7.18
C TYR A 109 -9.06 1.90 8.15
N LYS A 110 -10.25 1.49 7.74
CA LYS A 110 -11.02 0.46 8.44
C LYS A 110 -10.75 -0.87 7.77
N SER A 111 -10.26 -1.84 8.53
CA SER A 111 -10.15 -3.21 8.03
C SER A 111 -11.38 -4.02 8.43
N LYS A 112 -11.82 -4.90 7.54
CA LYS A 112 -12.82 -5.92 7.89
C LYS A 112 -12.26 -6.89 8.92
N SER A 113 -10.99 -7.26 8.78
CA SER A 113 -10.29 -8.13 9.74
C SER A 113 -10.22 -7.53 11.16
N SER A 114 -10.27 -6.21 11.29
CA SER A 114 -10.25 -5.51 12.59
C SER A 114 -11.62 -5.10 13.11
N GLY A 115 -12.72 -5.62 12.54
CA GLY A 115 -14.08 -5.33 12.98
C GLY A 115 -14.47 -3.85 12.86
N ASP A 116 -14.10 -3.20 11.74
CA ASP A 116 -14.35 -1.78 11.44
C ASP A 116 -13.65 -0.77 12.37
N ASN A 117 -12.74 -1.22 13.23
CA ASN A 117 -11.83 -0.34 13.94
C ASN A 117 -10.88 0.38 12.97
N VAL A 118 -10.53 1.62 13.29
CA VAL A 118 -9.53 2.37 12.52
C VAL A 118 -8.16 1.82 12.88
N THR A 119 -7.50 1.21 11.90
CA THR A 119 -6.12 0.73 12.00
C THR A 119 -5.18 1.59 11.17
N SER A 120 -3.88 1.34 11.28
CA SER A 120 -2.84 2.02 10.52
C SER A 120 -1.85 1.01 9.97
N SER A 121 -1.42 1.19 8.72
CA SER A 121 -0.36 0.38 8.12
C SER A 121 0.68 1.27 7.45
N ILE A 122 1.90 0.75 7.35
CA ILE A 122 3.00 1.36 6.62
C ILE A 122 3.16 0.62 5.31
N VAL A 123 3.25 1.34 4.20
CA VAL A 123 3.50 0.77 2.89
C VAL A 123 4.76 1.37 2.31
N LYS A 124 5.69 0.50 1.90
CA LYS A 124 6.93 0.86 1.24
C LYS A 124 6.86 0.53 -0.24
N PHE A 125 7.18 1.49 -1.10
CA PHE A 125 7.22 1.29 -2.55
C PHE A 125 8.22 2.23 -3.22
N ASN A 126 8.54 1.92 -4.47
CA ASN A 126 9.41 2.74 -5.30
C ASN A 126 8.60 3.48 -6.37
N MET A 127 8.94 4.75 -6.57
CA MET A 127 8.47 5.58 -7.67
C MET A 127 9.59 5.68 -8.71
N SER A 128 9.29 5.25 -9.93
CA SER A 128 10.20 5.45 -11.08
C SER A 128 10.15 6.89 -11.55
N LYS A 129 11.10 7.29 -12.42
CA LYS A 129 11.08 8.58 -13.13
C LYS A 129 9.69 8.92 -13.68
N SER A 130 9.08 8.01 -14.45
CA SER A 130 7.75 8.23 -15.05
C SER A 130 6.63 8.49 -14.02
N SER A 131 6.72 7.84 -12.85
CA SER A 131 5.77 8.03 -11.77
C SER A 131 6.00 9.37 -11.06
N LEU A 132 7.26 9.79 -10.91
CA LEU A 132 7.64 11.09 -10.35
C LEU A 132 7.28 12.25 -11.30
N ASP A 133 7.45 12.07 -12.60
CA ASP A 133 7.07 13.05 -13.63
C ASP A 133 5.57 13.39 -13.55
N THR A 134 4.73 12.41 -13.22
CA THR A 134 3.27 12.60 -13.06
C THR A 134 2.91 13.63 -11.98
N ILE A 135 3.81 13.84 -11.01
CA ILE A 135 3.65 14.80 -9.92
C ILE A 135 4.75 15.87 -9.94
N ASN A 136 5.43 16.04 -11.08
CA ASN A 136 6.53 17.00 -11.27
C ASN A 136 7.63 16.90 -10.19
N PHE A 137 7.92 15.69 -9.71
CA PHE A 137 8.84 15.44 -8.59
C PHE A 137 8.49 16.17 -7.28
N ASP A 138 7.27 16.68 -7.13
CA ASP A 138 6.85 17.39 -5.92
C ASP A 138 6.29 16.43 -4.87
N ILE A 139 7.09 15.46 -4.42
CA ILE A 139 6.69 14.56 -3.33
C ILE A 139 7.55 14.80 -2.09
N ARG A 140 6.88 15.00 -0.96
CA ARG A 140 7.50 15.33 0.33
C ARG A 140 6.76 14.66 1.50
N GLU A 141 7.43 14.63 2.65
CA GLU A 141 6.80 14.24 3.91
C GLU A 141 5.58 15.12 4.22
N GLY A 142 4.48 14.46 4.61
CA GLY A 142 3.20 15.09 4.93
C GLY A 142 2.23 15.22 3.75
N ASP A 143 2.67 14.94 2.52
CA ASP A 143 1.78 14.91 1.36
C ASP A 143 0.76 13.78 1.49
N VAL A 144 -0.45 13.99 0.97
CA VAL A 144 -1.41 12.90 0.76
C VAL A 144 -1.19 12.35 -0.63
N LEU A 145 -0.92 11.04 -0.72
CA LEU A 145 -0.60 10.36 -1.95
C LEU A 145 -1.50 9.14 -2.12
N GLY A 146 -2.04 8.97 -3.32
CA GLY A 146 -2.81 7.81 -3.75
C GLY A 146 -2.19 7.16 -4.98
N VAL A 147 -1.76 5.90 -4.86
CA VAL A 147 -1.07 5.17 -5.92
C VAL A 147 -1.61 3.75 -6.11
N MET A 148 -1.56 3.28 -7.36
CA MET A 148 -1.68 1.87 -7.69
C MET A 148 -0.29 1.26 -7.78
N LEU A 149 -0.12 0.15 -7.09
CA LEU A 149 1.13 -0.57 -6.90
C LEU A 149 1.04 -1.94 -7.57
N HIS A 150 2.18 -2.44 -8.01
CA HIS A 150 2.37 -3.83 -8.41
C HIS A 150 3.70 -4.32 -7.87
N LYS A 151 3.83 -5.61 -7.61
CA LYS A 151 5.13 -6.21 -7.32
C LYS A 151 6.05 -6.11 -8.52
N THR A 152 7.35 -6.12 -8.25
CA THR A 152 8.38 -6.28 -9.28
C THR A 152 9.39 -7.32 -8.84
N ASN A 153 9.87 -8.10 -9.81
CA ASN A 153 10.91 -9.08 -9.56
C ASN A 153 12.25 -8.34 -9.40
N VAL A 154 12.66 -8.12 -8.14
CA VAL A 154 14.04 -7.79 -7.78
C VAL A 154 14.44 -8.84 -6.74
N GLU A 155 15.60 -9.45 -6.93
CA GLU A 155 16.14 -10.59 -6.19
C GLU A 155 15.74 -10.65 -4.70
N GLU A 156 15.25 -11.82 -4.27
CA GLU A 156 14.91 -12.28 -2.92
C GLU A 156 13.99 -11.39 -2.05
N ASN A 157 13.61 -10.19 -2.49
CA ASN A 157 12.86 -9.22 -1.69
C ASN A 157 11.64 -8.70 -2.43
N LEU A 158 10.51 -8.58 -1.72
CA LEU A 158 9.34 -7.90 -2.27
C LEU A 158 9.64 -6.40 -2.46
N VAL A 159 9.57 -5.96 -3.72
CA VAL A 159 9.57 -4.53 -4.06
C VAL A 159 8.28 -4.19 -4.77
N LEU A 160 7.53 -3.25 -4.21
CA LEU A 160 6.37 -2.65 -4.86
C LEU A 160 6.82 -1.45 -5.71
N LYS A 161 6.30 -1.33 -6.94
CA LYS A 161 6.48 -0.14 -7.78
C LYS A 161 5.15 0.50 -8.12
N VAL A 162 5.17 1.82 -8.26
CA VAL A 162 4.01 2.58 -8.75
C VAL A 162 3.75 2.26 -10.22
N ASN A 163 2.53 1.81 -10.50
CA ASN A 163 1.97 1.75 -11.85
C ASN A 163 1.32 3.09 -12.21
N LYS A 164 0.52 3.66 -11.30
CA LYS A 164 -0.22 4.91 -11.53
C LYS A 164 -0.36 5.72 -10.26
N VAL A 165 -0.15 7.04 -10.37
CA VAL A 165 -0.57 8.02 -9.35
C VAL A 165 -1.99 8.46 -9.69
N PHE A 166 -2.92 8.38 -8.73
CA PHE A 166 -4.31 8.82 -8.92
C PHE A 166 -4.71 9.96 -7.99
N ASN A 167 -3.93 10.22 -6.95
CA ASN A 167 -4.13 11.36 -6.06
C ASN A 167 -2.77 11.86 -5.57
N HIS A 168 -2.57 13.17 -5.55
CA HIS A 168 -1.43 13.81 -4.91
C HIS A 168 -1.86 15.19 -4.45
N ILE A 169 -1.77 15.42 -3.14
CA ILE A 169 -2.12 16.69 -2.51
C ILE A 169 -0.92 17.11 -1.66
N PRO A 170 -0.15 18.12 -2.11
CA PRO A 170 0.98 18.63 -1.36
C PRO A 170 0.55 19.11 0.04
N LYS A 171 1.41 18.87 1.03
CA LYS A 171 1.17 19.28 2.41
C LYS A 171 0.83 20.77 2.53
N GLN A 172 1.50 21.63 1.77
CA GLN A 172 1.28 23.08 1.82
C GLN A 172 -0.15 23.46 1.40
N VAL A 173 -0.73 22.73 0.44
CA VAL A 173 -2.12 22.91 0.02
C VAL A 173 -3.06 22.49 1.16
N LEU A 174 -2.79 21.34 1.80
CA LEU A 174 -3.56 20.86 2.95
C LEU A 174 -3.49 21.83 4.13
N ASP A 175 -2.29 22.33 4.44
CA ASP A 175 -2.05 23.29 5.52
C ASP A 175 -2.84 24.58 5.28
N TYR A 176 -2.86 25.08 4.04
CA TYR A 176 -3.63 26.27 3.68
C TYR A 176 -5.14 26.06 3.90
N TYR A 177 -5.72 24.95 3.43
CA TYR A 177 -7.13 24.65 3.66
C TYR A 177 -7.49 24.46 5.14
N ASN A 178 -6.53 23.97 5.94
CA ASN A 178 -6.72 23.81 7.37
C ASN A 178 -6.42 25.08 8.18
N SER A 179 -5.84 26.11 7.55
CA SER A 179 -5.47 27.35 8.20
C SER A 179 -6.68 28.17 8.62
N ALA A 180 -6.50 28.97 9.68
CA ALA A 180 -7.48 29.96 10.10
C ALA A 180 -7.73 31.03 9.02
N ALA A 181 -6.74 31.31 8.16
CA ALA A 181 -6.87 32.25 7.05
C ALA A 181 -7.94 31.79 6.05
N TYR A 182 -7.88 30.53 5.61
CA TYR A 182 -8.90 29.97 4.71
C TYR A 182 -10.30 29.98 5.32
N ARG A 183 -10.43 29.67 6.62
CA ARG A 183 -11.72 29.73 7.33
C ARG A 183 -12.28 31.15 7.38
N LYS A 184 -11.41 32.13 7.64
CA LYS A 184 -11.77 33.55 7.69
C LYS A 184 -12.22 34.08 6.32
N ASP A 185 -11.49 33.74 5.25
CA ASP A 185 -11.81 34.15 3.88
C ASP A 185 -13.15 33.60 3.38
N ARG A 186 -13.63 32.50 3.98
CA ARG A 186 -14.89 31.82 3.65
C ARG A 186 -16.02 32.08 4.66
N GLY A 187 -15.80 32.90 5.69
CA GLY A 187 -16.80 33.15 6.74
C GLY A 187 -17.18 31.90 7.55
N LEU A 188 -16.29 30.91 7.62
CA LEU A 188 -16.49 29.69 8.40
C LEU A 188 -16.09 29.95 9.85
N ALA A 189 -16.87 29.42 10.80
CA ALA A 189 -16.58 29.54 12.23
C ALA A 189 -15.19 28.97 12.55
N LEU A 190 -14.41 29.72 13.35
CA LEU A 190 -13.05 29.37 13.78
C LEU A 190 -13.03 28.05 14.56
#